data_AF-A0A496U2W6-F1
#
_entry.id   AF-A0A496U2W6-F1
#
_cell.length_a   1.000
_cell.length_b   1.000
_cell.length_c   1.000
_cell.angle_alpha   90.00
_cell.angle_beta   90.00
_cell.angle_gamma   90.00
#
_symmetry.space_group_name_H-M   'P 1'
#
loop_
_entity.id
_entity.type
_entity.pdbx_description
1 polymer ?
#
loop_
_entity_poly.entity_id
_entity_poly.type
_entity_poly.pdbx_seq_one_letter_code
_entity_poly.pdbx_strand_id
1 'polypeptide(L)'
;MKRFGEILTPPEKEAKEKHTPHIEIPEKVSAGELFEVTITVGKEVPHPNTVEHHIKWIQVFAEIEGRPNNPVHIATFDLGPTFAEPQVSFKMKLDKNAILYALESCNVHGVWENSREIKVE
;
A
#
# COMPACT_ATOMS: atom_id res chain seq x y z
N MET A 1 17.58 16.75 -12.24
CA MET A 1 17.42 15.29 -11.98
C MET A 1 16.01 15.08 -11.44
N LYS A 2 15.33 13.98 -11.80
CA LYS A 2 14.00 13.68 -11.25
C LYS A 2 14.11 13.19 -9.80
N ARG A 3 13.17 13.53 -8.93
CA ARG A 3 13.08 12.90 -7.60
C ARG A 3 12.51 11.48 -7.72
N PHE A 4 12.81 10.61 -6.76
CA PHE A 4 12.35 9.22 -6.78
C PHE A 4 10.81 9.09 -6.79
N GLY A 5 10.10 9.91 -6.01
CA GLY A 5 8.63 9.94 -6.03
C GLY A 5 8.03 10.27 -7.40
N GLU A 6 8.75 10.99 -8.27
CA GLU A 6 8.26 11.35 -9.61
C GLU A 6 8.32 10.20 -10.63
N ILE A 7 8.94 9.06 -10.25
CA ILE A 7 9.06 7.88 -11.11
C ILE A 7 8.27 6.68 -10.57
N LEU A 8 7.57 6.83 -9.44
CA LEU A 8 6.58 5.84 -9.00
C LEU A 8 5.40 5.81 -9.97
N THR A 9 4.81 4.64 -10.15
CA THR A 9 3.67 4.49 -11.07
C THR A 9 2.36 4.71 -10.32
N PRO A 10 1.59 5.75 -10.66
CA PRO A 10 0.34 6.03 -9.96
C PRO A 10 -0.83 5.25 -10.57
N PRO A 11 -2.00 5.19 -9.88
CA PRO A 11 -3.14 4.38 -10.31
C PRO A 11 -3.63 4.68 -11.73
N GLU A 12 -3.50 5.92 -12.22
CA GLU A 12 -4.04 6.35 -13.51
C GLU A 12 -3.29 5.74 -14.71
N LYS A 13 -2.10 5.18 -14.49
CA LYS A 13 -1.31 4.50 -15.54
C LYS A 13 -1.62 3.02 -15.66
N GLU A 14 -2.52 2.51 -14.83
CA GLU A 14 -2.87 1.10 -14.82
C GLU A 14 -3.55 0.66 -16.12
N ALA A 15 -3.16 -0.51 -16.63
CA ALA A 15 -3.66 -1.07 -17.87
C ALA A 15 -4.21 -2.50 -17.64
N LYS A 16 -3.74 -3.46 -18.44
CA LYS A 16 -4.23 -4.85 -18.43
C LYS A 16 -3.86 -5.60 -17.14
N GLU A 17 -2.65 -5.38 -16.63
CA GLU A 17 -2.18 -5.99 -15.38
C GLU A 17 -2.37 -5.01 -14.22
N LYS A 18 -3.03 -5.49 -13.16
CA LYS A 18 -3.46 -4.67 -12.03
C LYS A 18 -2.41 -4.66 -10.93
N HIS A 19 -1.58 -3.62 -10.97
CA HIS A 19 -0.46 -3.41 -10.05
C HIS A 19 -0.80 -2.43 -8.92
N THR A 20 -1.86 -1.64 -9.06
CA THR A 20 -2.21 -0.64 -8.05
C THR A 20 -2.53 -1.34 -6.73
N PRO A 21 -1.82 -1.03 -5.63
CA PRO A 21 -2.14 -1.62 -4.33
C PRO A 21 -3.48 -1.05 -3.83
N HIS A 22 -4.48 -1.92 -3.71
CA HIS A 22 -5.80 -1.53 -3.25
C HIS A 22 -5.86 -1.48 -1.73
N ILE A 23 -6.23 -0.32 -1.17
CA ILE A 23 -6.24 -0.07 0.27
C ILE A 23 -7.66 -0.23 0.82
N GLU A 24 -7.88 -1.25 1.64
CA GLU A 24 -9.12 -1.49 2.37
C GLU A 24 -8.96 -1.12 3.84
N ILE A 25 -9.72 -0.12 4.26
CA ILE A 25 -9.80 0.38 5.62
C ILE A 25 -11.25 0.77 5.93
N PRO A 26 -11.64 0.83 7.22
CA PRO A 26 -12.90 1.42 7.64
C PRO A 26 -13.07 2.85 7.12
N GLU A 27 -14.31 3.33 6.99
CA GLU A 27 -14.56 4.72 6.60
C GLU A 27 -14.04 5.71 7.65
N LYS A 28 -14.12 5.33 8.93
CA LYS A 28 -13.67 6.09 10.09
C LYS A 28 -13.19 5.15 11.19
N VAL A 29 -12.33 5.64 12.06
CA VAL A 29 -11.79 4.89 13.19
C VAL A 29 -11.79 5.77 14.44
N SER A 30 -11.85 5.18 15.63
CA SER A 30 -11.76 5.91 16.89
C SER A 30 -10.31 6.13 17.32
N ALA A 31 -10.03 7.29 17.91
CA ALA A 31 -8.68 7.64 18.35
C ALA A 31 -8.11 6.57 19.30
N GLY A 32 -6.92 6.07 18.98
CA GLY A 32 -6.19 5.09 19.79
C GLY A 32 -6.68 3.65 19.69
N GLU A 33 -7.78 3.38 18.96
CA GLU A 33 -8.30 2.03 18.76
C GLU A 33 -7.62 1.31 17.58
N LEU A 34 -7.49 -0.01 17.69
CA LEU A 34 -6.96 -0.84 16.61
C LEU A 34 -8.02 -1.02 15.52
N PHE A 35 -7.63 -0.80 14.28
CA PHE A 35 -8.40 -1.13 13.10
C PHE A 35 -7.59 -1.97 12.12
N GLU A 36 -8.28 -2.73 11.29
CA GLU A 36 -7.66 -3.57 10.25
C GLU A 36 -7.41 -2.77 8.97
N VAL A 37 -6.24 -2.98 8.39
CA VAL A 37 -5.84 -2.51 7.08
C VAL A 37 -5.54 -3.73 6.23
N THR A 38 -6.18 -3.82 5.07
CA THR A 38 -5.88 -4.85 4.08
C THR A 38 -5.40 -4.19 2.79
N ILE A 39 -4.23 -4.62 2.31
CA ILE A 39 -3.69 -4.20 1.01
C ILE A 39 -3.69 -5.39 0.07
N THR A 40 -4.25 -5.21 -1.13
CA THR A 40 -4.33 -6.26 -2.15
C THR A 40 -3.85 -5.74 -3.51
N VAL A 41 -2.89 -6.41 -4.14
CA VAL A 41 -2.50 -6.18 -5.54
C VAL A 41 -3.21 -7.21 -6.42
N GLY A 42 -3.69 -6.81 -7.60
CA GLY A 42 -4.44 -7.73 -8.47
C GLY A 42 -5.85 -8.06 -7.99
N LYS A 43 -6.50 -7.15 -7.23
CA LYS A 43 -7.82 -7.39 -6.61
C LYS A 43 -8.92 -7.78 -7.60
N GLU A 44 -9.06 -7.06 -8.71
CA GLU A 44 -10.08 -7.38 -9.73
C GLU A 44 -9.57 -8.35 -10.79
N VAL A 45 -8.31 -8.21 -11.20
CA VAL A 45 -7.63 -9.09 -12.14
C VAL A 45 -6.34 -9.55 -11.47
N PRO A 46 -6.19 -10.86 -11.16
CA PRO A 46 -5.00 -11.37 -10.47
C PRO A 46 -3.71 -11.00 -11.21
N HIS A 47 -2.74 -10.52 -10.45
CA HIS A 47 -1.38 -10.34 -10.94
C HIS A 47 -0.67 -11.70 -11.00
N PRO A 48 0.22 -11.96 -11.97
CA PRO A 48 1.02 -13.18 -11.99
C PRO A 48 1.81 -13.40 -10.69
N ASN A 49 1.92 -14.65 -10.25
CA ASN A 49 2.70 -15.02 -9.06
C ASN A 49 3.60 -16.23 -9.35
N THR A 50 4.63 -16.00 -10.14
CA THR A 50 5.66 -16.99 -10.48
C THR A 50 7.04 -16.52 -10.02
N VAL A 51 8.04 -17.40 -10.07
CA VAL A 51 9.43 -17.02 -9.80
C VAL A 51 9.89 -15.90 -10.76
N GLU A 52 9.43 -15.94 -12.01
CA GLU A 52 9.79 -15.01 -13.06
C GLU A 52 9.02 -13.68 -12.98
N HIS A 53 7.79 -13.69 -12.47
CA HIS A 53 6.94 -12.50 -12.39
C HIS A 53 6.04 -12.53 -11.14
N HIS A 54 6.35 -11.68 -10.17
CA HIS A 54 5.64 -11.61 -8.87
C HIS A 54 5.78 -10.23 -8.23
N ILE A 55 4.88 -9.95 -7.31
CA ILE A 55 5.01 -8.85 -6.35
C ILE A 55 6.00 -9.27 -5.27
N LYS A 56 7.07 -8.50 -5.09
CA LYS A 56 8.13 -8.76 -4.11
C LYS A 56 7.75 -8.33 -2.71
N TRP A 57 7.13 -7.17 -2.60
CA TRP A 57 6.80 -6.59 -1.30
C TRP A 57 5.65 -5.60 -1.39
N ILE A 58 5.02 -5.37 -0.24
CA ILE A 58 4.08 -4.29 0.00
C ILE A 58 4.60 -3.48 1.20
N GLN A 59 4.65 -2.16 1.05
CA GLN A 59 5.01 -1.22 2.11
C GLN A 59 3.86 -0.27 2.37
N VAL A 60 3.62 0.02 3.64
CA VAL A 60 2.60 0.99 4.05
C VAL A 60 3.26 2.12 4.83
N PHE A 61 2.90 3.33 4.46
CA PHE A 61 3.29 4.56 5.12
C PHE A 61 2.04 5.36 5.50
N ALA A 62 2.19 6.32 6.41
CA ALA A 62 1.15 7.29 6.69
C ALA A 62 1.70 8.71 6.79
N GLU A 63 0.99 9.68 6.22
CA GLU A 63 1.15 11.08 6.54
C GLU A 63 0.14 11.43 7.63
N ILE A 64 0.62 11.72 8.85
CA ILE A 64 -0.25 11.99 10.01
C ILE A 64 -0.39 13.50 10.20
N GLU A 65 -1.63 13.97 10.35
CA GLU A 65 -1.95 15.38 10.54
C GLU A 65 -1.21 15.98 11.76
N GLY A 66 -0.50 17.09 11.52
CA GLY A 66 0.24 17.81 12.56
C GLY A 66 1.49 17.10 13.07
N ARG A 67 1.94 16.00 12.44
CA ARG A 67 3.24 15.38 12.72
C ARG A 67 4.33 16.16 11.95
N PRO A 68 5.41 16.62 12.62
CA PRO A 68 6.41 17.49 11.97
C PRO A 68 7.26 16.75 10.93
N ASN A 69 7.48 15.45 11.12
CA ASN A 69 8.24 14.61 10.19
C ASN A 69 7.29 13.59 9.59
N ASN A 70 7.04 13.67 8.29
CA ASN A 70 6.25 12.70 7.53
C ASN A 70 7.05 12.22 6.30
N PRO A 71 6.72 11.02 5.76
CA PRO A 71 5.74 10.06 6.29
C PRO A 71 6.28 9.18 7.43
N VAL A 72 5.40 8.50 8.19
CA VAL A 72 5.76 7.35 9.03
C VAL A 72 5.80 6.08 8.20
N HIS A 73 6.78 5.22 8.45
CA HIS A 73 6.71 3.82 8.06
C HIS A 73 5.76 3.08 9.02
N ILE A 74 4.82 2.31 8.46
CA ILE A 74 3.85 1.52 9.22
C ILE A 74 4.24 0.04 9.19
N ALA A 75 4.46 -0.50 7.99
CA ALA A 75 4.74 -1.92 7.82
C ALA A 75 5.45 -2.18 6.48
N THR A 76 6.19 -3.28 6.44
CA THR A 76 6.73 -3.89 5.23
C THR A 76 6.44 -5.37 5.27
N PHE A 77 5.95 -5.91 4.16
CA PHE A 77 5.70 -7.33 3.97
C PHE A 77 6.48 -7.80 2.75
N ASP A 78 7.42 -8.71 2.95
CA ASP A 78 8.08 -9.42 1.87
C ASP A 78 7.25 -10.66 1.49
N LEU A 79 7.11 -10.89 0.19
CA LEU A 79 6.26 -11.94 -0.37
C LEU A 79 7.13 -12.93 -1.13
N GLY A 80 7.06 -14.20 -0.72
CA GLY A 80 7.74 -15.27 -1.41
C GLY A 80 7.07 -15.53 -2.76
N PRO A 81 7.81 -15.51 -3.89
CA PRO A 81 7.22 -15.78 -5.21
C PRO A 81 6.53 -17.14 -5.22
N THR A 82 5.38 -17.24 -5.89
CA THR A 82 4.59 -18.48 -6.03
C THR A 82 3.88 -18.95 -4.74
N PHE A 83 4.35 -18.56 -3.56
CA PHE A 83 3.84 -19.07 -2.29
C PHE A 83 2.99 -18.06 -1.53
N ALA A 84 3.38 -16.79 -1.54
CA ALA A 84 2.63 -15.73 -0.88
C ALA A 84 1.84 -14.94 -1.93
N GLU A 85 0.52 -14.91 -1.77
CA GLU A 85 -0.32 -14.02 -2.56
C GLU A 85 -0.09 -12.57 -2.13
N PRO A 86 -0.21 -11.59 -3.06
CA PRO A 86 0.02 -10.18 -2.76
C PRO A 86 -1.17 -9.53 -2.07
N GLN A 87 -1.58 -10.12 -0.95
CA GLN A 87 -2.62 -9.66 -0.05
C GLN A 87 -2.10 -9.74 1.39
N VAL A 88 -2.09 -8.60 2.08
CA VAL A 88 -1.61 -8.50 3.46
C VAL A 88 -2.63 -7.78 4.32
N SER A 89 -2.88 -8.33 5.51
CA SER A 89 -3.78 -7.74 6.50
C SER A 89 -3.03 -7.56 7.81
N PHE A 90 -3.16 -6.38 8.41
CA PHE A 90 -2.55 -6.05 9.69
C PHE A 90 -3.42 -5.07 10.46
N LYS A 91 -3.14 -4.92 11.75
CA LYS A 91 -3.82 -3.96 12.60
C LYS A 91 -2.90 -2.79 12.92
N MET A 92 -3.45 -1.58 12.88
CA MET A 92 -2.77 -0.37 13.33
C MET A 92 -3.75 0.52 14.10
N LYS A 93 -3.24 1.59 14.70
CA LYS A 93 -4.04 2.61 15.40
C LYS A 93 -3.54 4.00 15.05
N LEU A 94 -4.43 4.99 15.13
CA LEU A 94 -4.13 6.39 14.87
C LEU A 94 -4.82 7.26 15.92
N ASP A 95 -4.19 8.38 16.28
CA ASP A 95 -4.78 9.39 17.19
C ASP A 95 -5.30 10.63 16.44
N LYS A 96 -4.99 10.74 15.15
CA LYS A 96 -5.33 11.88 14.27
C LYS A 96 -5.58 11.39 12.86
N ASN A 97 -6.29 12.20 12.08
CA ASN A 97 -6.48 11.97 10.64
C ASN A 97 -5.14 11.73 9.95
N ALA A 98 -5.18 10.88 8.92
CA ALA A 98 -3.99 10.57 8.14
C ALA A 98 -4.35 10.29 6.68
N ILE A 99 -3.32 10.30 5.84
CA ILE A 99 -3.35 9.69 4.51
C ILE A 99 -2.48 8.44 4.57
N LEU A 100 -3.04 7.27 4.30
CA LEU A 100 -2.28 6.04 4.14
C LEU A 100 -1.76 5.97 2.71
N TYR A 101 -0.48 5.61 2.57
CA TYR A 101 0.17 5.35 1.29
C TYR A 101 0.56 3.88 1.25
N ALA A 102 0.13 3.17 0.22
CA ALA A 102 0.60 1.82 -0.07
C ALA A 102 1.52 1.86 -1.29
N LEU A 103 2.68 1.26 -1.14
CA LEU A 103 3.62 0.99 -2.22
C LEU A 103 3.70 -0.52 -2.42
N GLU A 104 3.80 -0.96 -3.66
CA GLU A 104 4.15 -2.33 -4.00
C GLU A 104 5.32 -2.34 -4.98
N SER A 105 6.09 -3.43 -5.01
CA SER A 105 7.05 -3.65 -6.10
C SER A 105 6.85 -4.96 -6.83
N CYS A 106 6.53 -4.86 -8.10
CA CYS A 106 6.64 -5.95 -9.06
C CYS A 106 8.10 -6.08 -9.53
N ASN A 107 8.60 -7.32 -9.56
CA ASN A 107 9.99 -7.58 -9.93
C ASN A 107 10.36 -7.15 -11.36
N VAL A 108 9.39 -7.04 -12.27
CA VAL A 108 9.60 -6.64 -13.67
C VAL A 108 8.93 -5.32 -14.06
N HIS A 109 7.94 -4.86 -13.29
CA HIS A 109 7.16 -3.64 -13.59
C HIS A 109 7.38 -2.48 -12.61
N GLY A 110 8.37 -2.59 -11.71
CA GLY A 110 8.82 -1.48 -10.89
C GLY A 110 7.97 -1.28 -9.64
N VAL A 111 7.81 -0.03 -9.21
CA VAL A 111 7.09 0.34 -7.99
C VAL A 111 5.81 1.10 -8.33
N TRP A 112 4.71 0.66 -7.75
CA TRP A 112 3.40 1.29 -7.89
C TRP A 112 2.92 1.83 -6.55
N GLU A 113 2.11 2.87 -6.61
CA GLU A 113 1.58 3.54 -5.43
C GLU A 113 0.07 3.71 -5.48
N ASN A 114 -0.52 3.79 -4.29
CA ASN A 114 -1.87 4.28 -4.09
C ASN A 114 -1.96 4.97 -2.73
N SER A 115 -2.98 5.81 -2.53
CA SER A 115 -3.21 6.45 -1.24
C SER A 115 -4.70 6.51 -0.90
N ARG A 116 -5.00 6.57 0.40
CA ARG A 116 -6.37 6.67 0.92
C ARG A 116 -6.40 7.47 2.22
N GLU A 117 -7.31 8.43 2.30
CA GLU A 117 -7.57 9.17 3.55
C GLU A 117 -8.25 8.27 4.59
N ILE A 118 -7.90 8.49 5.86
CA ILE A 118 -8.59 7.94 7.02
C ILE A 118 -8.91 9.04 8.03
N LYS A 119 -10.18 9.10 8.45
CA LYS A 119 -10.64 10.03 9.48
C LYS A 119 -10.65 9.36 10.85
N VAL A 120 -10.17 10.11 11.84
CA VAL A 120 -10.16 9.69 13.24
C VAL A 120 -11.15 10.55 14.02
N GLU A 121 -12.03 9.89 14.78
CA GLU A 121 -13.03 10.51 15.67
C GLU A 121 -12.71 10.28 17.16
#